data_AF-A0A969NQ86-F1
#
_entry.id   AF-A0A969NQ86-F1
#
_cell.length_a   1.000
_cell.length_b   1.000
_cell.length_c   1.000
_cell.angle_alpha   90.00
_cell.angle_beta   90.00
_cell.angle_gamma   90.00
#
_symmetry.space_group_name_H-M   'P 1'
#
loop_
_entity.id
_entity.type
_entity.pdbx_description
1 polymer ?
#
loop_
_entity_poly.entity_id
_entity_poly.type
_entity_poly.pdbx_seq_one_letter_code
_entity_poly.pdbx_strand_id
1 'polypeptide(L)'
;MLQEWEIRETDDIIKQVEAADGDACAKLLNLMELVAQDDCQLEKAMRIWAASDEKVRQALIRIDQRRLVYLEDLFLEIGFSKVEAKARARLSYYTWIGEFTLGFLPTSQTERIAEVRLYHAILIQQV
;
A
#
# COMPACT_ATOMS: atom_id res chain seq x y z
N MET A 1 -0.02 5.49 -21.36
CA MET A 1 1.15 5.11 -20.54
C MET A 1 1.04 5.57 -19.08
N LEU A 2 1.18 6.85 -18.73
CA LEU A 2 1.17 7.30 -17.32
C LEU A 2 -0.17 7.04 -16.62
N GLN A 3 -1.28 7.35 -17.28
CA GLN A 3 -2.62 7.10 -16.75
C GLN A 3 -2.94 5.59 -16.67
N GLU A 4 -2.46 4.79 -17.62
CA GLU A 4 -2.61 3.34 -17.60
C GLU A 4 -1.82 2.72 -16.43
N TRP A 5 -0.63 3.24 -16.16
CA TRP A 5 0.16 2.87 -14.98
C TRP A 5 -0.56 3.24 -13.67
N GLU A 6 -1.10 4.46 -13.57
CA GLU A 6 -1.89 4.92 -12.41
C GLU A 6 -3.08 3.99 -12.11
N ILE A 7 -3.82 3.59 -13.15
CA ILE A 7 -4.95 2.65 -13.04
C ILE A 7 -4.45 1.26 -12.60
N ARG A 8 -3.42 0.73 -13.27
CA ARG A 8 -2.96 -0.64 -13.03
C ARG A 8 -2.37 -0.83 -11.63
N GLU A 9 -1.51 0.08 -11.18
CA GLU A 9 -0.77 -0.07 -9.93
C GLU A 9 -1.59 0.33 -8.69
N THR A 10 -2.81 0.85 -8.87
CA THR A 10 -3.64 1.29 -7.74
C THR A 10 -5.08 0.84 -7.90
N ASP A 11 -5.79 1.29 -8.93
CA ASP A 11 -7.22 1.02 -9.06
C ASP A 11 -7.50 -0.47 -9.30
N ASP A 12 -6.68 -1.15 -10.09
CA ASP A 12 -6.88 -2.58 -10.34
C ASP A 12 -6.53 -3.45 -9.13
N ILE A 13 -5.52 -3.07 -8.33
CA ILE A 13 -5.23 -3.72 -7.04
C ILE A 13 -6.38 -3.52 -6.07
N ILE A 14 -6.90 -2.29 -5.93
CA ILE A 14 -8.06 -2.00 -5.07
C ILE A 14 -9.27 -2.82 -5.51
N LYS A 15 -9.59 -2.85 -6.82
CA LYS A 15 -10.70 -3.68 -7.34
C LYS A 15 -10.50 -5.15 -7.03
N GLN A 16 -9.28 -5.67 -7.16
CA GLN A 16 -8.98 -7.07 -6.85
C GLN A 16 -9.21 -7.38 -5.37
N VAL A 17 -8.80 -6.48 -4.47
CA VAL A 17 -9.03 -6.62 -3.02
C VAL A 17 -10.53 -6.53 -2.70
N GLU A 18 -11.24 -5.59 -3.31
CA GLU A 18 -12.68 -5.39 -3.10
C GLU A 18 -13.54 -6.50 -3.69
N ALA A 19 -13.07 -7.20 -4.73
CA ALA A 19 -13.75 -8.34 -5.31
C ALA A 19 -13.58 -9.63 -4.49
N ALA A 20 -12.63 -9.67 -3.56
CA ALA A 20 -12.48 -10.78 -2.64
C ALA A 20 -13.53 -10.70 -1.52
N ASP A 21 -14.16 -11.82 -1.18
CA ASP A 21 -15.03 -11.90 -0.02
C ASP A 21 -14.22 -11.73 1.28
N GLY A 22 -14.78 -11.00 2.24
CA GLY A 22 -14.15 -10.80 3.55
C GLY A 22 -14.53 -9.48 4.20
N ASP A 23 -14.25 -9.36 5.49
CA ASP A 23 -14.32 -8.08 6.20
C ASP A 23 -13.11 -7.18 5.87
N ALA A 24 -13.12 -5.95 6.38
CA ALA A 24 -12.03 -5.00 6.15
C ALA A 24 -10.67 -5.49 6.68
N CYS A 25 -10.67 -6.34 7.72
CA CYS A 25 -9.45 -6.95 8.25
C CYS A 25 -8.83 -7.93 7.24
N ALA A 26 -9.66 -8.81 6.67
CA ALA A 26 -9.25 -9.74 5.62
C ALA A 26 -8.82 -8.99 4.34
N LYS A 27 -9.53 -7.92 3.95
CA LYS A 27 -9.15 -7.07 2.81
C LYS A 27 -7.80 -6.39 3.01
N LEU A 28 -7.52 -5.85 4.20
CA LEU A 28 -6.22 -5.26 4.51
C LEU A 28 -5.09 -6.29 4.41
N LEU A 29 -5.30 -7.51 4.94
CA LEU A 29 -4.31 -8.58 4.83
C LEU A 29 -4.05 -8.95 3.36
N ASN A 30 -5.12 -9.15 2.59
CA ASN A 30 -5.04 -9.47 1.16
C ASN A 30 -4.29 -8.38 0.37
N LEU A 31 -4.59 -7.11 0.63
CA LEU A 31 -3.88 -5.97 0.02
C LEU A 31 -2.38 -6.05 0.30
N MET A 32 -1.98 -6.24 1.56
CA MET A 32 -0.58 -6.26 1.92
C MET A 32 0.13 -7.48 1.32
N GLU A 33 -0.52 -8.65 1.28
CA GLU A 33 0.04 -9.87 0.67
C GLU A 33 0.17 -9.73 -0.86
N LEU A 34 -0.77 -9.07 -1.53
CA LEU A 34 -0.69 -8.79 -2.96
C LEU A 34 0.50 -7.88 -3.28
N VAL A 35 0.61 -6.77 -2.56
CA VAL A 35 1.68 -5.80 -2.76
C VAL A 35 3.05 -6.38 -2.42
N ALA A 36 3.14 -7.29 -1.44
CA ALA A 36 4.38 -8.01 -1.10
C ALA A 36 4.88 -8.95 -2.21
N GLN A 37 4.06 -9.28 -3.20
CA GLN A 37 4.49 -10.11 -4.33
C GLN A 37 5.28 -9.29 -5.36
N ASP A 38 4.99 -8.00 -5.49
CA ASP A 38 5.69 -7.07 -6.39
C ASP A 38 7.11 -6.76 -5.88
N ASP A 39 8.08 -6.62 -6.77
CA ASP A 39 9.44 -6.20 -6.46
C ASP A 39 9.61 -4.67 -6.38
N CYS A 40 8.52 -3.93 -6.65
CA CYS A 40 8.41 -2.48 -6.58
C CYS A 40 9.39 -1.73 -7.50
N GLN A 41 10.02 -2.39 -8.49
CA GLN A 41 11.00 -1.75 -9.36
C GLN A 41 10.39 -0.64 -10.21
N LEU A 42 9.17 -0.86 -10.71
CA LEU A 42 8.47 0.15 -11.50
C LEU A 42 8.08 1.36 -10.65
N GLU A 43 7.49 1.14 -9.48
CA GLU A 43 7.16 2.21 -8.52
C GLU A 43 8.41 3.04 -8.18
N LYS A 44 9.55 2.38 -7.93
CA LYS A 44 10.84 3.05 -7.68
C LYS A 44 11.31 3.89 -8.87
N ALA A 45 11.24 3.34 -10.08
CA ALA A 45 11.62 4.08 -11.29
C ALA A 45 10.73 5.31 -11.52
N MET A 46 9.42 5.18 -11.30
CA MET A 46 8.46 6.26 -11.43
C MET A 46 8.71 7.38 -10.41
N ARG A 47 9.04 7.03 -9.16
CA ARG A 47 9.43 8.00 -8.13
C ARG A 47 10.72 8.74 -8.46
N ILE A 48 11.71 8.05 -9.03
CA ILE A 48 12.95 8.70 -9.51
C ILE A 48 12.63 9.68 -10.65
N TRP A 49 11.81 9.27 -11.63
CA TRP A 49 11.45 10.11 -12.76
C TRP A 49 10.67 11.37 -12.33
N ALA A 50 9.81 11.27 -11.32
CA ALA A 50 9.07 12.41 -10.78
C ALA A 50 9.94 13.53 -10.18
N ALA A 51 11.21 13.23 -9.86
CA ALA A 51 12.17 14.25 -9.42
C ALA A 51 12.43 15.29 -10.52
N SER A 52 12.36 14.90 -11.81
CA SER A 52 12.63 15.77 -12.95
C SER A 52 11.41 16.05 -13.84
N ASP A 53 10.30 15.33 -13.67
CA ASP A 53 9.08 15.51 -14.48
C ASP A 53 7.86 15.88 -13.63
N GLU A 54 7.29 17.07 -13.88
CA GLU A 54 6.13 17.58 -13.16
C GLU A 54 4.87 16.73 -13.37
N LYS A 55 4.63 16.21 -14.58
CA LYS A 55 3.42 15.43 -14.87
C LYS A 55 3.42 14.13 -14.10
N VAL A 56 4.59 13.49 -14.00
CA VAL A 56 4.77 12.25 -13.24
C VAL A 56 4.64 12.52 -11.74
N ARG A 57 5.20 13.64 -11.25
CA ARG A 57 5.04 14.05 -9.85
C ARG A 57 3.56 14.25 -9.48
N GLN A 58 2.80 14.93 -10.33
CA GLN A 58 1.36 15.11 -10.10
C GLN A 58 0.59 13.79 -10.12
N ALA A 59 0.99 12.82 -10.95
CA ALA A 59 0.40 11.47 -10.94
C ALA A 59 0.71 10.72 -9.64
N LEU A 60 1.96 10.74 -9.17
CA LEU A 60 2.33 10.14 -7.88
C LEU A 60 1.56 10.75 -6.72
N ILE A 61 1.38 12.08 -6.69
CA ILE A 61 0.61 12.73 -5.61
C ILE A 61 -0.83 12.18 -5.55
N ARG A 62 -1.48 12.00 -6.71
CA ARG A 62 -2.85 11.44 -6.77
C ARG A 62 -2.89 9.98 -6.31
N ILE A 63 -1.94 9.16 -6.76
CA ILE A 63 -1.81 7.76 -6.37
C ILE A 63 -1.59 7.63 -4.87
N ASP A 64 -0.65 8.41 -4.32
CA ASP A 64 -0.28 8.37 -2.91
C ASP A 64 -1.48 8.78 -2.04
N GLN A 65 -2.22 9.81 -2.46
CA GLN A 65 -3.47 10.22 -1.81
C GLN A 65 -4.54 9.12 -1.87
N ARG A 66 -4.73 8.50 -3.04
CA ARG A 66 -5.73 7.44 -3.24
C ARG A 66 -5.44 6.22 -2.37
N ARG A 67 -4.18 5.76 -2.33
CA ARG A 67 -3.72 4.64 -1.51
C ARG A 67 -3.88 4.93 -0.01
N LEU A 68 -3.52 6.13 0.44
CA LEU A 68 -3.69 6.53 1.84
C LEU A 68 -5.17 6.60 2.26
N VAL A 69 -6.05 7.14 1.41
CA VAL A 69 -7.49 7.18 1.68
C VAL A 69 -8.05 5.77 1.80
N TYR A 70 -7.72 4.88 0.86
CA TYR A 70 -8.19 3.50 0.91
C TYR A 70 -7.73 2.75 2.17
N LEU A 71 -6.47 2.93 2.58
CA LEU A 71 -5.97 2.39 3.84
C LEU A 71 -6.70 2.97 5.06
N GLU A 72 -6.94 4.29 5.09
CA GLU A 72 -7.68 4.94 6.18
C GLU A 72 -9.12 4.39 6.27
N ASP A 73 -9.80 4.19 5.14
CA ASP A 73 -11.14 3.62 5.07
C ASP A 73 -11.16 2.17 5.61
N LEU A 74 -10.19 1.33 5.22
CA LEU A 74 -10.07 -0.03 5.77
C LEU A 74 -9.89 -0.04 7.29
N PHE A 75 -9.05 0.84 7.85
CA PHE A 75 -8.87 0.92 9.30
C PHE A 75 -10.11 1.47 10.02
N LEU A 76 -10.86 2.40 9.40
CA LEU A 76 -12.14 2.86 9.93
C LEU A 76 -13.16 1.72 9.97
N GLU A 77 -13.26 0.92 8.91
CA GLU A 77 -14.17 -0.23 8.83
C GLU A 77 -13.80 -1.35 9.82
N ILE A 78 -12.52 -1.52 10.14
CA ILE A 78 -12.06 -2.44 11.21
C ILE A 78 -12.54 -1.96 12.59
N GLY A 79 -12.85 -0.67 12.76
CA GLY A 79 -13.42 -0.10 13.98
C GLY A 79 -12.50 0.86 14.74
N PHE A 80 -11.38 1.28 14.15
CA PHE A 80 -10.52 2.29 14.77
C PHE A 80 -11.13 3.69 14.70
N SER A 81 -10.77 4.56 15.65
CA SER A 81 -11.15 5.98 15.57
C SER A 81 -10.51 6.64 14.35
N LYS A 82 -11.07 7.75 13.87
CA LYS A 82 -10.51 8.50 12.73
C LYS A 82 -9.03 8.89 12.91
N VAL A 83 -8.62 9.24 14.13
CA VAL A 83 -7.24 9.61 14.42
C VAL A 83 -6.32 8.39 14.31
N GLU A 84 -6.76 7.26 14.85
CA GLU A 84 -6.04 6.00 14.80
C GLU A 84 -5.96 5.40 13.40
N ALA A 85 -7.05 5.41 12.65
CA ALA A 85 -7.12 4.93 11.28
C ALA A 85 -6.14 5.68 10.38
N LYS A 86 -6.12 7.00 10.47
CA LYS A 86 -5.17 7.85 9.75
C LYS A 86 -3.72 7.58 10.16
N ALA A 87 -3.45 7.36 11.45
CA ALA A 87 -2.10 7.06 11.92
C ALA A 87 -1.63 5.70 11.39
N ARG A 88 -2.46 4.67 11.46
CA ARG A 88 -2.17 3.32 10.96
C ARG A 88 -1.99 3.30 9.46
N ALA A 89 -2.87 3.95 8.69
CA ALA A 89 -2.74 4.10 7.24
C ALA A 89 -1.37 4.69 6.85
N ARG A 90 -0.93 5.74 7.56
CA ARG A 90 0.38 6.36 7.34
C ARG A 90 1.53 5.43 7.73
N LEU A 91 1.45 4.75 8.87
CA LEU A 91 2.48 3.79 9.29
C LEU A 91 2.63 2.68 8.27
N SER A 92 1.54 2.04 7.85
CA SER A 92 1.56 1.00 6.81
C SER A 92 2.16 1.51 5.51
N TYR A 93 1.66 2.65 5.03
CA TYR A 93 2.06 3.19 3.73
C TYR A 93 3.52 3.65 3.71
N TYR A 94 3.97 4.39 4.73
CA TYR A 94 5.34 4.89 4.77
C TYR A 94 6.37 3.79 5.03
N THR A 95 6.02 2.75 5.81
CA THR A 95 6.88 1.57 5.95
C THR A 95 7.09 0.91 4.59
N TRP A 96 6.01 0.63 3.85
CA TRP A 96 6.11 0.02 2.53
C TRP A 96 6.97 0.85 1.55
N ILE A 97 6.71 2.17 1.45
CA ILE A 97 7.53 3.07 0.63
C ILE A 97 9.00 3.05 1.08
N GLY A 98 9.24 3.10 2.39
CA GLY A 98 10.57 3.11 2.97
C GLY A 98 11.38 1.85 2.62
N GLU A 99 10.76 0.68 2.72
CA GLU A 99 11.41 -0.61 2.48
C GLU A 99 11.97 -0.73 1.06
N PHE A 100 11.15 -0.48 0.03
CA PHE A 100 11.63 -0.59 -1.36
C PHE A 100 12.54 0.57 -1.78
N THR A 101 12.36 1.75 -1.18
CA THR A 101 13.21 2.91 -1.48
C THR A 101 14.62 2.68 -0.94
N LEU A 102 14.73 2.17 0.28
CA LEU A 102 16.01 1.88 0.95
C LEU A 102 16.62 0.54 0.50
N GLY A 103 15.85 -0.32 -0.18
CA GLY A 103 16.32 -1.63 -0.64
C GLY A 103 16.39 -2.66 0.49
N PHE A 104 15.53 -2.52 1.50
CA PHE A 104 15.45 -3.43 2.66
C PHE A 104 14.44 -4.56 2.46
N LEU A 105 13.82 -4.68 1.29
CA LEU A 105 12.92 -5.79 1.01
C LEU A 105 13.64 -7.14 1.18
N PRO A 106 13.06 -8.10 1.90
CA PRO A 106 13.59 -9.46 1.99
C PRO A 106 13.81 -10.08 0.59
N THR A 107 14.91 -10.83 0.45
CA THR A 107 15.28 -11.46 -0.83
C THR A 107 14.31 -12.59 -1.23
N SER A 108 13.62 -13.18 -0.25
CA SER A 108 12.68 -14.29 -0.45
C SER A 108 11.23 -13.83 -0.39
N GLN A 109 10.41 -14.24 -1.36
CA GLN A 109 8.97 -13.98 -1.34
C GLN A 109 8.26 -14.55 -0.10
N THR A 110 8.70 -15.71 0.39
CA THR A 110 8.14 -16.33 1.60
C THR A 110 8.40 -15.47 2.83
N GLU A 111 9.59 -14.86 2.94
CA GLU A 111 9.94 -13.96 4.04
C GLU A 111 9.10 -12.68 3.98
N ARG A 112 8.95 -12.09 2.78
CA ARG A 112 8.10 -10.90 2.57
C ARG A 112 6.66 -11.12 3.02
N ILE A 113 6.06 -12.26 2.64
CA ILE A 113 4.69 -12.60 3.06
C ILE A 113 4.61 -12.81 4.57
N ALA A 114 5.58 -13.49 5.18
CA ALA A 114 5.60 -13.72 6.62
C ALA A 114 5.70 -12.39 7.41
N GLU A 115 6.55 -11.47 6.96
CA GLU A 115 6.73 -10.15 7.56
C GLU A 115 5.47 -9.30 7.44
N VAL A 116 4.85 -9.26 6.25
CA VAL A 116 3.59 -8.55 6.04
C VAL A 116 2.46 -9.06 6.95
N ARG A 117 2.37 -10.37 7.18
CA ARG A 117 1.40 -10.94 8.13
C ARG A 117 1.65 -10.45 9.56
N LEU A 118 2.90 -10.31 9.95
CA LEU A 118 3.27 -9.76 11.26
C LEU A 118 2.90 -8.28 11.35
N TYR A 119 3.20 -7.49 10.32
CA TYR A 119 2.81 -6.08 10.26
C TYR A 119 1.29 -5.93 10.36
N HIS A 120 0.53 -6.73 9.61
CA HIS A 120 -0.93 -6.75 9.68
C HIS A 120 -1.40 -7.01 11.11
N ALA A 121 -0.89 -8.07 11.76
CA ALA A 121 -1.23 -8.41 13.14
C ALA A 121 -0.93 -7.28 14.13
N ILE A 122 0.17 -6.55 13.96
CA ILE A 122 0.52 -5.37 14.78
C ILE A 122 -0.46 -4.23 14.53
N LEU A 123 -0.77 -3.94 13.27
CA LEU A 123 -1.60 -2.80 12.87
C LEU A 123 -3.06 -2.95 13.33
N ILE A 124 -3.57 -4.18 13.41
CA ILE A 124 -4.95 -4.46 13.84
C ILE A 124 -5.12 -4.64 15.36
N GLN A 125 -4.04 -4.56 16.14
CA GLN A 125 -4.16 -4.59 17.60
C GLN A 125 -4.87 -3.35 18.14
N GLN A 126 -5.79 -3.59 19.07
CA GLN A 126 -6.48 -2.54 19.84
C GLN A 126 -5.55 -2.05 20.95
N VAL A 127 -5.56 -0.73 21.19
CA VAL A 127 -4.75 -0.06 22.21
C VAL A 127 -5.50 0.02 23.54
#